data_AF-A0A804MIX3-F1
#
_entry.id   AF-A0A804MIX3-F1
#
_cell.length_a   1.000
_cell.length_b   1.000
_cell.length_c   1.000
_cell.angle_alpha   90.00
_cell.angle_beta   90.00
_cell.angle_gamma   90.00
#
_symmetry.space_group_name_H-M   'P 1'
#
loop_
_entity.id
_entity.type
_entity.pdbx_description
1 polymer ?
#
loop_
_entity_poly.entity_id
_entity_poly.type
_entity_poly.pdbx_seq_one_letter_code
_entity_poly.pdbx_strand_id
1 'polypeptide(L)'
;MVSSLLNVQTTTASTTTSNVSIELTWLGVKILKKIMDNPDNCKEVAKDADDQVISSIVDLTTVSDGDSSSSISWSPVAEEIIVEAVQVLHRLVRTTGDAGKALRRKISENLHVVRNMRKILEHPGSHTELLTDAIGVLACLALDETGKEGIGSSPRVIRKLVPYLVVETPSAPSNRVELAKSAVEALLVLAVDSQRIALRILEELKVEGMQQLVDMLSSDSTELRSMAARLLAVLRVINSVAEHAHYNRTVDSALPLLLKAIKLEVEKLDALVVLVPAGEHGAHDANLEE
;
A
#
# COMPACT_ATOMS: atom_id res chain seq x y z
N MET A 1 20.86 -19.12 1.09
CA MET A 1 21.77 -18.23 0.30
C MET A 1 21.40 -16.76 0.45
N VAL A 2 20.13 -16.37 0.35
CA VAL A 2 19.70 -14.96 0.51
C VAL A 2 19.96 -14.41 1.91
N SER A 3 19.64 -15.15 2.99
CA SER A 3 19.86 -14.68 4.37
C SER A 3 21.34 -14.39 4.68
N SER A 4 22.27 -15.15 4.08
CA SER A 4 23.72 -14.92 4.23
C SER A 4 24.21 -13.63 3.57
N LEU A 5 23.47 -13.08 2.59
CA LEU A 5 23.78 -11.78 2.00
C LEU A 5 23.34 -10.61 2.88
N LEU A 6 22.42 -10.84 3.82
CA LEU A 6 21.84 -9.81 4.68
C LEU A 6 22.40 -9.84 6.11
N ASN A 7 22.81 -11.01 6.61
CA ASN A 7 23.36 -11.17 7.95
C ASN A 7 24.89 -11.08 7.96
N VAL A 8 25.45 -9.86 8.05
CA VAL A 8 26.85 -9.68 8.47
C VAL A 8 26.87 -9.48 9.99
N GLN A 9 27.10 -10.55 10.74
CA GLN A 9 27.35 -10.46 12.18
C GLN A 9 28.69 -9.72 12.39
N THR A 10 28.61 -8.53 12.98
CA THR A 10 29.75 -7.65 13.24
C THR A 10 30.54 -8.11 14.46
N THR A 11 31.52 -8.98 14.22
CA THR A 11 32.58 -9.25 15.19
C THR A 11 33.56 -8.07 15.16
N THR A 12 33.43 -7.15 16.13
CA THR A 12 34.44 -6.19 16.63
C THR A 12 35.41 -5.52 15.63
N ALA A 13 35.27 -4.18 15.54
CA ALA A 13 36.28 -3.16 15.23
C ALA A 13 36.61 -2.80 13.76
N SER A 14 36.66 -1.47 13.54
CA SER A 14 37.20 -0.68 12.40
C SER A 14 36.14 -0.07 11.45
N THR A 15 36.22 1.26 11.24
CA THR A 15 35.39 2.07 10.33
C THR A 15 35.41 1.57 8.87
N THR A 16 36.48 0.89 8.47
CA THR A 16 36.59 0.23 7.16
C THR A 16 35.64 -0.97 7.07
N THR A 17 35.51 -1.76 8.12
CA THR A 17 34.62 -2.94 8.19
C THR A 17 33.14 -2.55 8.14
N SER A 18 32.76 -1.42 8.76
CA SER A 18 31.37 -0.92 8.69
C SER A 18 30.99 -0.46 7.28
N ASN A 19 31.90 0.18 6.56
CA ASN A 19 31.64 0.63 5.19
C ASN A 19 31.48 -0.57 4.24
N VAL A 20 32.36 -1.57 4.33
CA VAL A 20 32.22 -2.82 3.54
C VAL A 20 30.92 -3.52 3.85
N SER A 21 30.49 -3.57 5.13
CA SER A 21 29.21 -4.16 5.50
C SER A 21 28.02 -3.43 4.84
N ILE A 22 28.03 -2.09 4.84
CA ILE A 22 26.96 -1.29 4.22
C ILE A 22 26.93 -1.48 2.70
N GLU A 23 28.10 -1.50 2.05
CA GLU A 23 28.20 -1.74 0.60
C GLU A 23 27.69 -3.14 0.21
N LEU A 24 28.01 -4.17 1.01
CA LEU A 24 27.48 -5.53 0.81
C LEU A 24 25.97 -5.58 1.02
N THR A 25 25.44 -4.91 2.04
CA THR A 25 24.00 -4.79 2.26
C THR A 25 23.31 -4.08 1.09
N TRP A 26 23.89 -2.99 0.60
CA TRP A 26 23.39 -2.25 -0.56
C TRP A 26 23.38 -3.11 -1.84
N LEU A 27 24.46 -3.83 -2.11
CA LEU A 27 24.49 -4.75 -3.25
C LEU A 27 23.50 -5.91 -3.07
N GLY A 28 23.42 -6.46 -1.85
CA GLY A 28 22.52 -7.54 -1.49
C GLY A 28 21.05 -7.19 -1.72
N VAL A 29 20.60 -6.02 -1.29
CA VAL A 29 19.21 -5.58 -1.48
C VAL A 29 18.90 -5.28 -2.95
N LYS A 30 19.85 -4.76 -3.73
CA LYS A 30 19.67 -4.58 -5.19
C LYS A 30 19.53 -5.90 -5.94
N ILE A 31 20.35 -6.89 -5.57
CA ILE A 31 20.22 -8.26 -6.10
C ILE A 31 18.85 -8.82 -5.71
N LEU A 32 18.46 -8.68 -4.45
CA LEU A 32 17.17 -9.18 -3.97
C LEU A 32 15.99 -8.55 -4.71
N LYS A 33 15.97 -7.23 -4.87
CA LYS A 33 14.98 -6.53 -5.70
C LYS A 33 14.91 -7.11 -7.09
N LYS A 34 16.07 -7.35 -7.73
CA LYS A 34 16.09 -7.90 -9.08
C LYS A 34 15.56 -9.33 -9.14
N ILE A 35 15.86 -10.16 -8.15
CA ILE A 35 15.33 -11.53 -8.03
C ILE A 35 13.81 -11.49 -7.82
N MET A 36 13.29 -10.54 -7.03
CA MET A 36 11.86 -10.39 -6.74
C MET A 36 11.04 -9.78 -7.89
N ASP A 37 11.65 -9.33 -8.99
CA ASP A 37 10.92 -9.00 -10.22
C ASP A 37 10.16 -10.24 -10.76
N ASN A 38 10.62 -11.46 -10.47
CA ASN A 38 9.92 -12.69 -10.81
C ASN A 38 8.90 -13.06 -9.70
N PRO A 39 7.58 -13.13 -10.01
CA PRO A 39 6.56 -13.49 -9.02
C PRO A 39 6.75 -14.89 -8.44
N ASP A 40 7.35 -15.83 -9.16
CA ASP A 40 7.61 -17.18 -8.62
C ASP A 40 8.69 -17.18 -7.54
N ASN A 41 9.67 -16.28 -7.64
CA ASN A 41 10.65 -16.08 -6.57
C ASN A 41 10.00 -15.46 -5.33
N CYS A 42 9.02 -14.57 -5.50
CA CYS A 42 8.24 -14.05 -4.36
C CYS A 42 7.45 -15.19 -3.68
N LYS A 43 6.82 -16.08 -4.46
CA LYS A 43 6.12 -17.27 -3.92
C LYS A 43 7.07 -18.21 -3.16
N GLU A 44 8.33 -18.32 -3.59
CA GLU A 44 9.32 -19.15 -2.90
C GLU A 44 9.66 -18.60 -1.52
N VAL A 45 9.72 -17.27 -1.35
CA VAL A 45 9.92 -16.63 -0.03
C VAL A 45 8.78 -17.01 0.93
N ALA A 46 7.56 -17.23 0.44
CA ALA A 46 6.45 -17.67 1.29
C ALA A 46 6.68 -19.03 1.95
N LYS A 47 7.51 -19.88 1.32
CA LYS A 47 7.85 -21.24 1.78
C LYS A 47 9.00 -21.26 2.80
N ASP A 48 9.71 -20.14 2.99
CA ASP A 48 10.76 -20.03 4.00
C ASP A 48 10.16 -20.30 5.39
N ALA A 49 10.64 -21.34 6.08
CA ALA A 49 10.05 -21.76 7.35
C ALA A 49 10.47 -20.85 8.51
N ASP A 50 11.66 -20.25 8.43
CA ASP A 50 12.24 -19.47 9.53
C ASP A 50 11.97 -17.96 9.39
N ASP A 51 11.30 -17.55 8.32
CA ASP A 51 10.98 -16.14 7.97
C ASP A 51 12.19 -15.20 8.01
N GLN A 52 13.41 -15.74 7.93
CA GLN A 52 14.66 -14.99 8.07
C GLN A 52 14.79 -13.95 6.97
N VAL A 53 14.44 -14.31 5.74
CA VAL A 53 14.50 -13.37 4.61
C VAL A 53 13.57 -12.19 4.85
N ILE A 54 12.34 -12.46 5.31
CA ILE A 54 11.34 -11.43 5.62
C ILE A 54 11.85 -10.53 6.75
N SER A 55 12.34 -11.10 7.85
CA SER A 55 12.86 -10.34 8.98
C SER A 55 14.01 -9.42 8.54
N SER A 56 14.98 -9.95 7.79
CA SER A 56 16.10 -9.17 7.30
C SER A 56 15.67 -8.02 6.40
N ILE A 57 14.70 -8.22 5.50
CA ILE A 57 14.18 -7.12 4.66
C ILE A 57 13.49 -6.07 5.53
N VAL A 58 12.67 -6.46 6.51
CA VAL A 58 12.01 -5.51 7.42
C VAL A 58 13.04 -4.71 8.21
N ASP A 59 14.12 -5.34 8.69
CA ASP A 59 15.17 -4.67 9.44
C ASP A 59 15.88 -3.59 8.59
N LEU A 60 16.07 -3.84 7.28
CA LEU A 60 16.62 -2.85 6.34
C LEU A 60 15.73 -1.62 6.11
N THR A 61 14.44 -1.70 6.45
CA THR A 61 13.52 -0.55 6.37
C THR A 61 13.54 0.33 7.63
N THR A 62 14.41 0.01 8.60
CA THR A 62 14.46 0.73 9.86
C THR A 62 14.99 2.15 9.68
N VAL A 63 14.15 3.12 10.00
CA VAL A 63 14.53 4.52 10.12
C VAL A 63 15.02 4.79 11.54
N SER A 64 16.27 5.24 11.69
CA SER A 64 16.86 5.56 13.00
C SER A 64 16.00 6.57 13.78
N ASP A 65 15.84 6.33 15.07
CA ASP A 65 15.27 7.31 16.01
C ASP A 65 16.32 8.41 16.22
N GLY A 66 16.26 9.49 15.43
CA GLY A 66 17.10 10.66 15.70
C GLY A 66 16.64 11.32 17.00
N ASP A 67 17.39 11.14 18.08
CA ASP A 67 17.03 11.61 19.43
C ASP A 67 17.21 13.13 19.64
N SER A 68 17.43 13.92 18.60
CA SER A 68 17.64 15.36 18.75
C SER A 68 17.28 16.11 17.48
N SER A 69 16.85 17.35 17.65
CA SER A 69 16.31 18.30 16.66
C SER A 69 17.21 18.63 15.45
N SER A 70 18.28 17.88 15.21
CA SER A 70 18.99 17.91 13.95
C SER A 70 18.19 17.14 12.92
N SER A 71 17.84 17.81 11.81
CA SER A 71 17.21 17.23 10.61
C SER A 71 17.63 15.78 10.41
N ILE A 72 16.73 14.83 10.69
CA ILE A 72 16.94 13.42 10.40
C ILE A 72 17.20 13.38 8.90
N SER A 73 18.43 13.12 8.49
CA SER A 73 18.82 12.94 7.10
C SER A 73 19.51 11.60 7.05
N TRP A 74 18.97 10.69 6.23
CA TRP A 74 19.64 9.43 5.95
C TRP A 74 20.90 9.73 5.13
N SER A 75 21.94 8.91 5.27
CA SER A 75 23.03 8.96 4.31
C SER A 75 22.49 8.51 2.93
N PRO A 76 23.06 8.98 1.81
CA PRO A 76 22.60 8.58 0.47
C PRO A 76 22.54 7.06 0.29
N VAL A 77 23.53 6.33 0.80
CA VAL A 77 23.56 4.86 0.72
C VAL A 77 22.49 4.21 1.59
N ALA A 78 22.23 4.75 2.80
CA ALA A 78 21.16 4.24 3.66
C ALA A 78 19.78 4.50 3.06
N GLU A 79 19.58 5.65 2.40
CA GLU A 79 18.35 5.94 1.66
C GLU A 79 18.14 4.91 0.54
N GLU A 80 19.16 4.65 -0.28
CA GLU A 80 19.07 3.64 -1.33
C GLU A 80 18.73 2.24 -0.77
N ILE A 81 19.35 1.83 0.35
CA ILE A 81 19.03 0.56 1.01
C ILE A 81 17.55 0.50 1.42
N ILE A 82 17.03 1.57 2.05
CA ILE A 82 15.64 1.64 2.50
C ILE A 82 14.69 1.59 1.31
N VAL A 83 14.96 2.37 0.25
CA VAL A 83 14.15 2.38 -0.97
C VAL A 83 14.05 0.98 -1.58
N GLU A 84 15.18 0.31 -1.76
CA GLU A 84 15.19 -1.02 -2.36
C GLU A 84 14.54 -2.08 -1.45
N ALA A 85 14.71 -1.97 -0.13
CA ALA A 85 14.07 -2.87 0.82
C ALA A 85 12.54 -2.70 0.83
N VAL A 86 12.03 -1.46 0.79
CA VAL A 86 10.59 -1.19 0.71
C VAL A 86 10.02 -1.71 -0.60
N GLN A 87 10.73 -1.54 -1.72
CA GLN A 87 10.30 -2.09 -3.01
C GLN A 87 10.25 -3.61 -3.01
N VAL A 88 11.21 -4.27 -2.37
CA VAL A 88 11.18 -5.72 -2.13
C VAL A 88 9.95 -6.11 -1.30
N LEU A 89 9.69 -5.44 -0.17
CA LEU A 89 8.49 -5.71 0.64
C LEU A 89 7.22 -5.54 -0.18
N HIS A 90 7.12 -4.45 -0.95
CA HIS A 90 5.95 -4.16 -1.77
C HIS A 90 5.69 -5.30 -2.77
N ARG A 91 6.73 -5.81 -3.44
CA ARG A 91 6.61 -6.97 -4.34
C ARG A 91 6.12 -8.23 -3.62
N LEU A 92 6.66 -8.52 -2.44
CA LEU A 92 6.24 -9.67 -1.64
C LEU A 92 4.75 -9.58 -1.28
N VAL A 93 4.30 -8.46 -0.70
CA VAL A 93 2.90 -8.33 -0.24
C VAL A 93 1.88 -8.25 -1.37
N ARG A 94 2.30 -7.80 -2.57
CA ARG A 94 1.49 -7.80 -3.82
C ARG A 94 1.33 -9.17 -4.46
N THR A 95 2.05 -10.19 -3.97
CA THR A 95 1.91 -11.56 -4.50
C THR A 95 0.45 -12.00 -4.39
N THR A 96 -0.04 -12.69 -5.41
CA THR A 96 -1.42 -13.17 -5.51
C THR A 96 -1.55 -14.63 -5.07
N GLY A 97 -2.79 -15.09 -4.85
CA GLY A 97 -3.09 -16.45 -4.42
C GLY A 97 -2.66 -16.77 -2.98
N ASP A 98 -2.58 -18.06 -2.66
CA ASP A 98 -2.29 -18.55 -1.31
C ASP A 98 -0.90 -18.14 -0.81
N ALA A 99 0.10 -18.12 -1.69
CA ALA A 99 1.44 -17.63 -1.37
C ALA A 99 1.39 -16.14 -0.95
N GLY A 100 0.62 -15.32 -1.66
CA GLY A 100 0.39 -13.93 -1.31
C GLY A 100 -0.29 -13.74 0.05
N LYS A 101 -1.32 -14.54 0.32
CA LYS A 101 -1.98 -14.56 1.63
C LYS A 101 -1.00 -14.91 2.75
N ALA A 102 -0.15 -15.93 2.53
CA ALA A 102 0.88 -16.33 3.49
C ALA A 102 1.92 -15.22 3.73
N LEU A 103 2.41 -14.56 2.67
CA LEU A 103 3.36 -13.45 2.78
C LEU A 103 2.79 -12.26 3.55
N ARG A 104 1.54 -11.86 3.24
CA ARG A 104 0.88 -10.76 3.96
C ARG A 104 0.74 -11.05 5.44
N ARG A 105 0.34 -12.28 5.81
CA ARG A 105 0.24 -12.71 7.20
C ARG A 105 1.62 -12.69 7.90
N LYS A 106 2.62 -13.35 7.32
CA LYS A 106 3.99 -13.39 7.88
C LYS A 106 4.60 -12.01 8.07
N ILE A 107 4.46 -11.13 7.08
CA ILE A 107 4.98 -9.76 7.17
C ILE A 107 4.19 -8.95 8.20
N SER A 108 2.86 -9.14 8.30
CA SER A 108 2.02 -8.45 9.30
C SER A 108 2.30 -8.89 10.74
N GLU A 109 2.73 -10.13 10.95
CA GLU A 109 3.15 -10.64 12.26
C GLU A 109 4.44 -9.95 12.76
N ASN A 110 5.24 -9.36 11.87
CA ASN A 110 6.40 -8.55 12.27
C ASN A 110 5.97 -7.14 12.72
N LEU A 111 5.97 -6.91 14.03
CA LEU A 111 5.57 -5.64 14.67
C LEU A 111 6.35 -4.40 14.18
N HIS A 112 7.55 -4.59 13.61
CA HIS A 112 8.36 -3.48 13.12
C HIS A 112 7.89 -2.96 11.77
N VAL A 113 7.20 -3.74 10.94
CA VAL A 113 6.85 -3.32 9.58
C VAL A 113 5.98 -2.06 9.57
N VAL A 114 4.92 -2.02 10.39
CA VAL A 114 4.02 -0.86 10.47
C VAL A 114 4.74 0.34 11.09
N ARG A 115 5.60 0.12 12.09
CA ARG A 115 6.44 1.18 12.69
C ARG A 115 7.37 1.79 11.64
N ASN A 116 8.03 0.96 10.84
CA ASN A 116 9.00 1.39 9.84
C ASN A 116 8.32 2.15 8.72
N MET A 117 7.21 1.61 8.18
CA MET A 117 6.43 2.32 7.16
C MET A 117 5.94 3.67 7.69
N ARG A 118 5.40 3.73 8.92
CA ARG A 118 5.01 5.00 9.55
C ARG A 118 6.16 5.99 9.63
N LYS A 119 7.36 5.55 10.04
CA LYS A 119 8.52 6.43 10.15
C LYS A 119 8.97 6.96 8.79
N ILE A 120 8.88 6.15 7.73
CA ILE A 120 9.14 6.58 6.36
C ILE A 120 8.12 7.67 5.96
N LEU A 121 6.82 7.46 6.22
CA LEU A 121 5.81 8.50 5.97
C LEU A 121 6.03 9.78 6.81
N GLU A 122 6.67 9.66 7.98
CA GLU A 122 6.97 10.80 8.86
C GLU A 122 8.29 11.51 8.50
N HIS A 123 9.12 10.93 7.62
CA HIS A 123 10.46 11.41 7.36
C HIS A 123 10.45 12.57 6.32
N PRO A 124 11.06 13.73 6.63
CA PRO A 124 11.06 14.88 5.72
C PRO A 124 11.76 14.64 4.38
N GLY A 125 12.71 13.71 4.33
CA GLY A 125 13.45 13.34 3.11
C GLY A 125 12.74 12.33 2.21
N SER A 126 11.57 11.81 2.60
CA SER A 126 10.89 10.77 1.80
C SER A 126 10.27 11.35 0.53
N HIS A 127 10.85 10.99 -0.60
CA HIS A 127 10.37 11.36 -1.93
C HIS A 127 9.11 10.56 -2.32
N THR A 128 8.38 11.07 -3.32
CA THR A 128 7.06 10.55 -3.71
C THR A 128 7.04 9.04 -4.02
N GLU A 129 8.06 8.51 -4.70
CA GLU A 129 8.11 7.08 -5.05
C GLU A 129 8.21 6.18 -3.81
N LEU A 130 9.13 6.50 -2.89
CA LEU A 130 9.24 5.81 -1.60
C LEU A 130 7.94 5.88 -0.79
N LEU A 131 7.27 7.05 -0.77
CA LEU A 131 5.98 7.20 -0.10
C LEU A 131 4.91 6.31 -0.74
N THR A 132 4.84 6.28 -2.08
CA THR A 132 3.90 5.43 -2.82
C THR A 132 4.14 3.95 -2.51
N ASP A 133 5.38 3.48 -2.53
CA ASP A 133 5.72 2.10 -2.20
C ASP A 133 5.40 1.75 -0.73
N ALA A 134 5.72 2.65 0.22
CA ALA A 134 5.43 2.43 1.63
C ALA A 134 3.91 2.37 1.91
N ILE A 135 3.12 3.23 1.26
CA ILE A 135 1.65 3.18 1.38
C ILE A 135 1.10 1.94 0.67
N GLY A 136 1.66 1.55 -0.48
CA GLY A 136 1.31 0.31 -1.17
C GLY A 136 1.56 -0.93 -0.31
N VAL A 137 2.66 -0.95 0.46
CA VAL A 137 2.89 -1.98 1.48
C VAL A 137 1.77 -2.00 2.51
N LEU A 138 1.41 -0.84 3.09
CA LEU A 138 0.33 -0.76 4.08
C LEU A 138 -1.02 -1.22 3.51
N ALA A 139 -1.37 -0.79 2.29
CA ALA A 139 -2.60 -1.19 1.61
C ALA A 139 -2.67 -2.71 1.41
N CYS A 140 -1.57 -3.32 0.95
CA CYS A 140 -1.51 -4.77 0.77
C CYS A 140 -1.58 -5.51 2.10
N LEU A 141 -0.86 -5.07 3.14
CA LEU A 141 -0.92 -5.71 4.47
C LEU A 141 -2.33 -5.66 5.07
N ALA A 142 -3.10 -4.59 4.81
CA ALA A 142 -4.48 -4.46 5.25
C ALA A 142 -5.46 -5.47 4.59
N LEU A 143 -5.02 -6.24 3.59
CA LEU A 143 -5.78 -7.36 3.04
C LEU A 143 -5.73 -8.61 3.95
N ASP A 144 -4.79 -8.68 4.89
CA ASP A 144 -4.77 -9.67 5.97
C ASP A 144 -5.34 -9.05 7.25
N GLU A 145 -6.06 -9.83 8.05
CA GLU A 145 -6.71 -9.32 9.26
C GLU A 145 -5.70 -8.81 10.30
N THR A 146 -4.55 -9.48 10.42
CA THR A 146 -3.47 -9.07 11.34
C THR A 146 -2.93 -7.70 10.94
N GLY A 147 -2.68 -7.52 9.65
CA GLY A 147 -2.20 -6.26 9.09
C GLY A 147 -3.26 -5.15 9.20
N LYS A 148 -4.51 -5.46 8.87
CA LYS A 148 -5.65 -4.53 8.98
C LYS A 148 -5.79 -4.01 10.40
N GLU A 149 -5.77 -4.90 11.40
CA GLU A 149 -5.89 -4.53 12.80
C GLU A 149 -4.66 -3.77 13.32
N GLY A 150 -3.45 -4.20 12.96
CA GLY A 150 -2.21 -3.51 13.34
C GLY A 150 -2.10 -2.09 12.79
N ILE A 151 -2.58 -1.87 11.56
CA ILE A 151 -2.60 -0.55 10.91
C ILE A 151 -3.79 0.29 11.40
N GLY A 152 -4.99 -0.29 11.40
CA GLY A 152 -6.24 0.38 11.76
C GLY A 152 -6.33 0.78 13.23
N SER A 153 -5.63 0.07 14.12
CA SER A 153 -5.50 0.44 15.55
C SER A 153 -4.52 1.60 15.81
N SER A 154 -3.83 2.11 14.78
CA SER A 154 -2.84 3.18 14.88
C SER A 154 -3.36 4.50 14.31
N PRO A 155 -3.89 5.41 15.16
CA PRO A 155 -4.31 6.75 14.72
C PRO A 155 -3.20 7.52 14.01
N ARG A 156 -1.94 7.28 14.38
CA ARG A 156 -0.78 7.93 13.76
C ARG A 156 -0.61 7.55 12.30
N VAL A 157 -0.80 6.27 11.95
CA VAL A 157 -0.67 5.82 10.56
C VAL A 157 -1.81 6.40 9.73
N ILE A 158 -3.06 6.27 10.19
CA ILE A 158 -4.24 6.80 9.51
C ILE A 158 -4.09 8.31 9.27
N ARG A 159 -3.74 9.08 10.30
CA ARG A 159 -3.51 10.53 10.21
C ARG A 159 -2.44 10.91 9.20
N LYS A 160 -1.41 10.07 9.04
CA LYS A 160 -0.33 10.30 8.09
C LYS A 160 -0.73 10.00 6.65
N LEU A 161 -1.74 9.17 6.41
CA LEU A 161 -2.27 8.94 5.07
C LEU A 161 -3.07 10.15 4.54
N VAL A 162 -3.74 10.91 5.41
CA VAL A 162 -4.65 12.00 5.02
C VAL A 162 -3.98 13.08 4.15
N PRO A 163 -2.80 13.63 4.49
CA PRO A 163 -2.15 14.66 3.65
C PRO A 163 -1.84 14.21 2.22
N TYR A 164 -1.70 12.90 1.98
CA TYR A 164 -1.39 12.34 0.66
C TYR A 164 -2.63 12.21 -0.24
N LEU A 165 -3.82 12.55 0.26
CA LEU A 165 -5.03 12.68 -0.55
C LEU A 165 -5.03 13.96 -1.40
N VAL A 166 -4.14 14.92 -1.14
CA VAL A 166 -4.11 16.16 -1.93
C VAL A 166 -3.46 15.91 -3.29
N VAL A 167 -4.26 16.07 -4.35
CA VAL A 167 -3.76 16.18 -5.73
C VAL A 167 -3.69 17.65 -6.09
N GLU A 168 -2.49 18.23 -6.14
CA GLU A 168 -2.30 19.63 -6.48
C GLU A 168 -2.57 19.87 -7.99
N THR A 169 -3.80 20.26 -8.32
CA THR A 169 -4.25 20.88 -9.60
C THR A 169 -4.20 20.00 -10.87
N PRO A 170 -4.84 20.40 -12.00
CA PRO A 170 -4.99 19.56 -13.21
C PRO A 170 -3.68 19.13 -13.89
N SER A 171 -2.56 19.78 -13.58
CA SER A 171 -1.23 19.45 -14.10
C SER A 171 -0.32 18.83 -13.02
N ALA A 172 -0.91 18.25 -11.97
CA ALA A 172 -0.16 17.52 -10.96
C ALA A 172 0.80 16.52 -11.64
N PRO A 173 2.07 16.43 -11.20
CA PRO A 173 2.98 15.43 -11.74
C PRO A 173 2.39 14.03 -11.50
N SER A 174 2.55 13.12 -12.45
CA SER A 174 1.93 11.78 -12.44
C SER A 174 2.19 11.02 -11.14
N ASN A 175 3.36 11.21 -10.53
CA ASN A 175 3.72 10.62 -9.25
C ASN A 175 2.80 11.04 -8.08
N ARG A 176 2.23 12.26 -8.08
CA ARG A 176 1.28 12.72 -7.05
C ARG A 176 -0.07 12.05 -7.18
N VAL A 177 -0.52 11.80 -8.41
CA VAL A 177 -1.75 11.05 -8.67
C VAL A 177 -1.61 9.61 -8.19
N GLU A 178 -0.48 8.96 -8.47
CA GLU A 178 -0.20 7.61 -7.98
C GLU A 178 -0.09 7.55 -6.45
N LEU A 179 0.55 8.55 -5.83
CA LEU A 179 0.60 8.64 -4.36
C LEU A 179 -0.81 8.76 -3.76
N ALA A 180 -1.68 9.60 -4.34
CA ALA A 180 -3.06 9.75 -3.90
C ALA A 180 -3.88 8.47 -4.09
N LYS A 181 -3.68 7.74 -5.20
CA LYS A 181 -4.30 6.43 -5.42
C LYS A 181 -3.94 5.46 -4.32
N SER A 182 -2.64 5.31 -4.00
CA SER A 182 -2.20 4.42 -2.92
C SER A 182 -2.78 4.83 -1.56
N ALA A 183 -2.87 6.13 -1.28
CA ALA A 183 -3.45 6.61 -0.02
C ALA A 183 -4.95 6.29 0.09
N VAL A 184 -5.72 6.53 -0.97
CA VAL A 184 -7.16 6.19 -1.01
C VAL A 184 -7.35 4.68 -0.92
N GLU A 185 -6.56 3.89 -1.65
CA GLU A 185 -6.61 2.42 -1.61
C GLU A 185 -6.36 1.90 -0.19
N ALA A 186 -5.30 2.39 0.48
CA ALA A 186 -5.01 2.00 1.86
C ALA A 186 -6.18 2.28 2.81
N LEU A 187 -6.75 3.49 2.75
CA LEU A 187 -7.90 3.86 3.57
C LEU A 187 -9.14 3.03 3.23
N LEU A 188 -9.38 2.75 1.95
CA LEU A 188 -10.49 1.93 1.49
C LEU A 188 -10.37 0.49 2.01
N VAL A 189 -9.23 -0.16 1.82
CA VAL A 189 -9.00 -1.55 2.27
C VAL A 189 -9.14 -1.66 3.79
N LEU A 190 -8.65 -0.66 4.53
CA LEU A 190 -8.81 -0.58 5.99
C LEU A 190 -10.27 -0.41 6.43
N ALA A 191 -11.03 0.42 5.71
CA ALA A 191 -12.42 0.75 6.04
C ALA A 191 -13.39 -0.40 5.73
N VAL A 192 -13.13 -1.17 4.67
CA VAL A 192 -13.99 -2.26 4.24
C VAL A 192 -14.06 -3.35 5.32
N ASP A 193 -15.30 -3.73 5.65
CA ASP A 193 -15.66 -4.74 6.64
C ASP A 193 -15.22 -4.43 8.09
N SER A 194 -14.85 -3.18 8.40
CA SER A 194 -14.49 -2.76 9.76
C SER A 194 -15.10 -1.42 10.15
N GLN A 195 -16.28 -1.47 10.80
CA GLN A 195 -16.98 -0.28 11.27
C GLN A 195 -16.10 0.59 12.18
N ARG A 196 -15.35 -0.06 13.09
CA ARG A 196 -14.46 0.62 14.04
C ARG A 196 -13.32 1.36 13.33
N ILE A 197 -12.66 0.72 12.36
CA ILE A 197 -11.54 1.35 11.63
C ILE A 197 -12.07 2.47 10.73
N ALA A 198 -13.20 2.28 10.06
CA ALA A 198 -13.81 3.34 9.27
C ALA A 198 -14.25 4.56 10.09
N LEU A 199 -14.79 4.37 11.32
CA LEU A 199 -15.04 5.49 12.23
C LEU A 199 -13.76 6.23 12.58
N ARG A 200 -12.66 5.52 12.84
CA ARG A 200 -11.34 6.14 13.09
C ARG A 200 -10.83 6.92 11.88
N ILE A 201 -10.99 6.37 10.67
CA ILE A 201 -10.64 7.06 9.42
C ILE A 201 -11.44 8.36 9.31
N LEU A 202 -12.74 8.33 9.61
CA LEU A 202 -13.59 9.51 9.59
C LEU A 202 -13.13 10.59 10.59
N GLU A 203 -12.77 10.19 11.82
CA GLU A 203 -12.22 11.10 12.84
C GLU A 203 -10.90 11.76 12.42
N GLU A 204 -10.03 11.02 11.70
CA GLU A 204 -8.73 11.52 11.25
C GLU A 204 -8.81 12.34 9.96
N LEU A 205 -9.71 11.98 9.03
CA LEU A 205 -9.97 12.75 7.81
C LEU A 205 -10.45 14.15 8.12
N LYS A 206 -11.31 14.29 9.13
CA LYS A 206 -12.01 15.54 9.45
C LYS A 206 -12.77 16.06 8.22
N VAL A 207 -13.20 17.32 8.27
CA VAL A 207 -13.97 17.91 7.18
C VAL A 207 -13.08 18.14 5.96
N GLU A 208 -11.80 18.48 6.19
CA GLU A 208 -10.84 18.78 5.14
C GLU A 208 -10.51 17.56 4.28
N GLY A 209 -10.22 16.41 4.92
CA GLY A 209 -9.98 15.16 4.20
C GLY A 209 -11.23 14.63 3.48
N MET A 210 -12.41 14.82 4.07
CA MET A 210 -13.67 14.50 3.40
C MET A 210 -13.89 15.37 2.15
N GLN A 211 -13.56 16.66 2.21
CA GLN A 211 -13.62 17.54 1.04
C GLN A 211 -12.61 17.12 -0.03
N GLN A 212 -11.39 16.72 0.35
CA GLN A 212 -10.39 16.21 -0.60
C GLN A 212 -10.90 14.97 -1.36
N LEU A 213 -11.55 14.03 -0.66
CA LEU A 213 -12.17 12.86 -1.31
C LEU A 213 -13.31 13.26 -2.26
N VAL A 214 -14.09 14.29 -1.93
CA VAL A 214 -15.12 14.84 -2.81
C VAL A 214 -14.49 15.50 -4.04
N ASP A 215 -13.42 16.26 -3.87
CA ASP A 215 -12.72 16.94 -4.96
C ASP A 215 -12.11 15.92 -5.95
N MET A 216 -11.63 14.77 -5.45
CA MET A 216 -11.15 13.65 -6.28
C MET A 216 -12.21 13.06 -7.21
N LEU A 217 -13.51 13.25 -6.92
CA LEU A 217 -14.59 12.83 -7.83
C LEU A 217 -14.54 13.59 -9.17
N SER A 218 -13.83 14.71 -9.21
CA SER A 218 -13.57 15.51 -10.43
C SER A 218 -12.19 15.24 -11.05
N SER A 219 -11.42 14.27 -10.54
CA SER A 219 -10.13 13.89 -11.13
C SER A 219 -10.28 13.32 -12.54
N ASP A 220 -9.30 13.55 -13.41
CA ASP A 220 -9.21 12.93 -14.74
C ASP A 220 -8.94 11.41 -14.65
N SER A 221 -8.32 10.95 -13.56
CA SER A 221 -8.05 9.53 -13.33
C SER A 221 -9.33 8.79 -12.93
N THR A 222 -9.83 7.95 -13.83
CA THR A 222 -11.02 7.11 -13.56
C THR A 222 -10.82 6.17 -12.38
N GLU A 223 -9.62 5.61 -12.21
CA GLU A 223 -9.29 4.75 -11.09
C GLU A 223 -9.35 5.49 -9.75
N LEU A 224 -8.72 6.67 -9.66
CA LEU A 224 -8.77 7.49 -8.44
C LEU A 224 -10.20 7.91 -8.11
N ARG A 225 -10.95 8.34 -9.12
CA ARG A 225 -12.37 8.72 -9.00
C ARG A 225 -13.22 7.58 -8.43
N SER A 226 -13.02 6.37 -8.95
CA SER A 226 -13.74 5.15 -8.56
C SER A 226 -13.41 4.74 -7.13
N MET A 227 -12.13 4.75 -6.73
CA MET A 227 -11.71 4.45 -5.36
C MET A 227 -12.21 5.49 -4.35
N ALA A 228 -12.14 6.78 -4.68
CA ALA A 228 -12.67 7.85 -3.83
C ALA A 228 -14.18 7.69 -3.61
N ALA A 229 -14.94 7.40 -4.67
CA ALA A 229 -16.37 7.15 -4.57
C ALA A 229 -16.69 5.94 -3.68
N ARG A 230 -15.93 4.85 -3.80
CA ARG A 230 -16.08 3.65 -2.95
C ARG A 230 -15.78 3.94 -1.48
N LEU A 231 -14.70 4.67 -1.20
CA LEU A 231 -14.35 5.06 0.17
C LEU A 231 -15.43 5.94 0.79
N LEU A 232 -15.90 6.96 0.06
CA LEU A 232 -17.00 7.82 0.50
C LEU A 232 -18.29 7.02 0.75
N ALA A 233 -18.60 6.02 -0.07
CA ALA A 233 -19.74 5.13 0.14
C ALA A 233 -19.60 4.30 1.43
N VAL A 234 -18.43 3.70 1.67
CA VAL A 234 -18.16 2.93 2.91
C VAL A 234 -18.30 3.82 4.14
N LEU A 235 -17.70 5.02 4.11
CA LEU A 235 -17.76 5.97 5.23
C LEU A 235 -19.20 6.46 5.47
N ARG A 236 -19.98 6.69 4.41
CA ARG A 236 -21.39 7.10 4.51
C ARG A 236 -22.28 6.05 5.16
N VAL A 237 -22.14 4.78 4.78
CA VAL A 237 -22.95 3.68 5.32
C VAL A 237 -22.77 3.56 6.84
N ILE A 238 -21.54 3.76 7.30
CA ILE A 238 -21.19 3.66 8.73
C ILE A 238 -21.66 4.89 9.51
N ASN A 239 -21.81 6.02 8.83
CA ASN A 239 -22.20 7.28 9.41
C ASN A 239 -23.71 7.42 9.68
N SER A 240 -24.42 6.35 10.03
CA SER A 240 -25.84 6.44 10.43
C SER A 240 -26.06 7.05 11.83
N VAL A 241 -24.98 7.31 12.57
CA VAL A 241 -25.01 7.82 13.95
C VAL A 241 -25.05 9.36 13.97
N ALA A 242 -25.95 9.92 14.78
CA ALA A 242 -26.22 11.36 14.84
C ALA A 242 -25.00 12.24 15.16
N GLU A 243 -24.03 11.73 15.93
CA GLU A 243 -22.81 12.46 16.35
C GLU A 243 -21.91 12.89 15.19
N HIS A 244 -22.09 12.29 14.01
CA HIS A 244 -21.28 12.51 12.82
C HIS A 244 -22.08 13.10 11.65
N ALA A 245 -23.23 13.71 11.95
CA ALA A 245 -24.15 14.29 10.97
C ALA A 245 -23.50 15.34 10.05
N HIS A 246 -22.44 16.03 10.48
CA HIS A 246 -21.73 17.00 9.64
C HIS A 246 -20.99 16.35 8.48
N TYR A 247 -20.41 15.16 8.68
CA TYR A 247 -19.77 14.42 7.59
C TYR A 247 -20.79 13.92 6.58
N ASN A 248 -21.98 13.50 7.03
CA ASN A 248 -23.08 13.13 6.12
C ASN A 248 -23.46 14.29 5.21
N ARG A 249 -23.51 15.53 5.72
CA ARG A 249 -23.81 16.70 4.88
C ARG A 249 -22.78 16.89 3.77
N THR A 250 -21.49 16.73 4.06
CA THR A 250 -20.44 16.82 3.04
C THR A 250 -20.62 15.76 1.97
N VAL A 251 -20.83 14.50 2.35
CA VAL A 251 -21.07 13.41 1.38
C VAL A 251 -22.37 13.59 0.62
N ASP A 252 -23.45 13.96 1.29
CA ASP A 252 -24.77 14.17 0.70
C ASP A 252 -24.75 15.34 -0.30
N SER A 253 -23.96 16.40 -0.03
CA SER A 253 -23.74 17.50 -0.98
C SER A 253 -23.03 17.04 -2.27
N ALA A 254 -22.20 16.00 -2.16
CA ALA A 254 -21.48 15.39 -3.28
C ALA A 254 -22.25 14.21 -3.92
N LEU A 255 -23.42 13.86 -3.39
CA LEU A 255 -24.18 12.67 -3.81
C LEU A 255 -24.45 12.61 -5.32
N PRO A 256 -24.78 13.73 -6.02
CA PRO A 256 -24.93 13.69 -7.47
C PRO A 256 -23.64 13.29 -8.21
N LEU A 257 -22.48 13.77 -7.76
CA LEU A 257 -21.17 13.42 -8.34
C LEU A 257 -20.82 11.96 -8.04
N LEU A 258 -21.10 11.50 -6.82
CA LEU A 258 -20.93 10.10 -6.43
C LEU A 258 -21.75 9.16 -7.30
N LEU A 259 -23.05 9.43 -7.47
CA LEU A 259 -23.94 8.62 -8.30
C LEU A 259 -23.48 8.62 -9.76
N LYS A 260 -22.98 9.76 -10.28
CA LYS A 260 -22.41 9.83 -11.64
C LYS A 260 -21.14 8.99 -11.76
N ALA A 261 -20.23 9.06 -10.79
CA ALA A 261 -19.00 8.27 -10.79
C ALA A 261 -19.29 6.76 -10.72
N ILE A 262 -20.22 6.34 -9.85
CA ILE A 262 -20.66 4.94 -9.73
C ILE A 262 -21.31 4.47 -11.04
N LYS A 263 -22.20 5.28 -11.62
CA LYS A 263 -22.87 4.95 -12.89
C LYS A 263 -21.86 4.69 -14.02
N LEU A 264 -20.84 5.54 -14.15
CA LEU A 264 -19.77 5.36 -15.15
C LEU A 264 -18.98 4.06 -14.95
N GLU A 265 -18.74 3.65 -13.70
CA GLU A 265 -18.07 2.37 -13.42
C GLU A 265 -18.97 1.17 -13.77
N VAL A 266 -20.26 1.23 -13.46
CA VAL A 266 -21.23 0.18 -13.83
C VAL A 266 -21.31 0.02 -15.35
N GLU A 267 -21.43 1.13 -16.10
CA GLU A 267 -21.47 1.12 -17.57
C GLU A 267 -20.20 0.50 -18.18
N LYS A 268 -19.04 0.70 -17.56
CA LYS A 268 -17.77 0.10 -17.99
C LYS A 268 -17.73 -1.41 -17.76
N LEU A 269 -18.25 -1.88 -16.62
CA LEU A 269 -18.37 -3.32 -16.34
C LEU A 269 -19.32 -3.98 -17.35
N ASP A 270 -20.46 -3.34 -17.64
CA ASP A 270 -21.41 -3.83 -18.65
C ASP A 270 -20.76 -3.93 -20.04
N ALA A 271 -19.97 -2.92 -20.44
CA ALA A 271 -19.24 -2.93 -21.70
C ALA A 271 -18.19 -4.06 -21.78
N LEU A 272 -17.52 -4.38 -20.66
CA LEU A 272 -16.58 -5.50 -20.61
C LEU A 272 -17.28 -6.86 -20.70
N VAL A 273 -18.47 -7.01 -20.10
CA VAL A 273 -19.27 -8.23 -20.20
C VAL A 273 -19.75 -8.47 -21.63
N VAL A 274 -20.13 -7.42 -22.36
CA VAL A 274 -20.53 -7.50 -23.78
C VAL A 274 -19.35 -7.88 -24.69
N LEU A 275 -18.12 -7.56 -24.29
CA LEU A 275 -16.90 -7.86 -25.06
C LEU A 275 -16.32 -9.25 -24.80
N VAL A 276 -16.85 -10.03 -23.85
CA VAL A 276 -16.49 -11.45 -23.73
C VAL A 276 -17.19 -12.20 -24.88
N PRO A 277 -16.47 -12.67 -25.92
CA PRO A 277 -17.11 -13.38 -27.00
C PRO A 277 -17.65 -14.71 -26.45
N ALA A 278 -18.95 -14.93 -26.56
CA ALA A 278 -19.55 -16.24 -26.43
C ALA A 278 -19.07 -17.11 -27.61
N GLY A 279 -17.92 -17.76 -27.46
CA GLY A 279 -17.30 -18.46 -28.58
C GLY A 279 -16.11 -19.30 -28.18
N GLU A 280 -16.33 -20.30 -27.32
CA GLU A 280 -15.51 -21.51 -27.27
C GLU A 280 -16.27 -22.60 -26.51
N HIS A 281 -17.24 -23.24 -27.17
CA HIS A 281 -17.58 -24.67 -27.03
C HIS A 281 -18.70 -24.99 -28.04
N GLY A 282 -18.30 -25.13 -29.29
CA GLY A 282 -19.15 -25.64 -30.36
C GLY A 282 -18.27 -26.15 -31.49
N ALA A 283 -18.00 -27.46 -31.47
CA ALA A 283 -17.81 -28.35 -32.63
C ALA A 283 -16.84 -29.49 -32.31
N HIS A 284 -17.35 -30.54 -31.67
CA HIS A 284 -16.99 -31.91 -32.02
C HIS A 284 -18.27 -32.73 -32.04
N ASP A 285 -19.14 -32.41 -33.01
CA ASP A 285 -20.25 -33.27 -33.38
C ASP A 285 -19.80 -34.20 -34.52
N ALA A 286 -20.10 -35.48 -34.29
CA ALA A 286 -20.45 -36.52 -35.24
C ALA A 286 -19.72 -36.61 -36.59
N ASN A 287 -18.95 -37.69 -36.76
CA ASN A 287 -19.01 -38.50 -37.97
C ASN A 287 -18.95 -39.98 -37.56
N LEU A 288 -20.13 -40.54 -37.30
CA LEU A 288 -20.44 -41.96 -37.31
C LEU A 288 -21.34 -42.15 -38.52
N GLU A 289 -20.82 -42.73 -39.60
CA GLU A 289 -21.59 -43.41 -40.67
C GLU A 289 -20.61 -43.99 -41.71
N GLU A 290 -20.11 -45.20 -41.42
CA GLU A 290 -19.96 -46.38 -42.32
C GLU A 290 -19.55 -47.58 -41.45
#